data_AF-A0A699SI32-F1
#
_entry.id   AF-A0A699SI32-F1
#
_cell.length_a   1.000
_cell.length_b   1.000
_cell.length_c   1.000
_cell.angle_alpha   90.00
_cell.angle_beta   90.00
_cell.angle_gamma   90.00
#
_symmetry.space_group_name_H-M   'P 1'
#
loop_
_entity.id
_entity.type
_entity.pdbx_description
1 polymer ?
#
loop_
_entity_poly.entity_id
_entity_poly.type
_entity_poly.pdbx_seq_one_letter_code
_entity_poly.pdbx_strand_id
1 'polypeptide(L)'
;MVKWIMECISSTSFLINVNGDLRGLFKGRKGLRQGDPLSPYLFTLVMKLSEGDAAYMIRDISNDVVKAALFDIDSNKAHGPDGYSS
;
A
#
# COMPACT_ATOMS: atom_id res chain seq x y z
N MET A 1 -4.02 -0.40 -10.91
CA MET A 1 -3.33 -0.24 -9.61
C MET A 1 -2.08 -1.11 -9.51
N VAL A 2 -2.17 -2.43 -9.66
CA VAL A 2 -1.02 -3.36 -9.58
C VAL A 2 0.12 -3.03 -10.55
N LYS A 3 -0.19 -2.64 -11.80
CA LYS A 3 0.82 -2.27 -12.81
C LYS A 3 1.75 -1.14 -12.34
N TRP A 4 1.19 -0.09 -11.72
CA TRP A 4 1.97 1.06 -11.24
C TRP A 4 2.88 0.68 -10.07
N ILE A 5 2.37 -0.15 -9.15
CA ILE A 5 3.16 -0.68 -8.03
C ILE A 5 4.33 -1.52 -8.57
N MET A 6 4.08 -2.39 -9.54
CA MET A 6 5.13 -3.22 -10.16
C MET A 6 6.17 -2.39 -10.90
N GLU A 7 5.79 -1.31 -11.56
CA GLU A 7 6.74 -0.37 -12.17
C GLU A 7 7.62 0.32 -11.12
N CYS A 8 7.03 0.81 -10.01
CA CYS A 8 7.81 1.42 -8.92
C CYS A 8 8.83 0.46 -8.29
N ILE A 9 8.45 -0.82 -8.12
CA ILE A 9 9.32 -1.83 -7.51
C ILE A 9 10.42 -2.30 -8.49
N SER A 10 10.09 -2.48 -9.77
CA SER A 10 11.01 -3.11 -10.75
C SER A 10 11.94 -2.13 -11.46
N SER A 11 11.64 -0.83 -11.47
CA SER A 11 12.44 0.22 -12.12
C SER A 11 13.50 0.84 -11.21
N THR A 12 13.49 0.53 -9.91
CA THR A 12 14.39 1.14 -8.93
C THR A 12 15.87 0.84 -9.23
N SER A 13 16.71 1.88 -9.14
CA SER A 13 18.16 1.82 -9.26
C SER A 13 18.82 2.57 -8.09
N PHE A 14 20.04 2.16 -7.74
CA PHE A 14 20.77 2.64 -6.57
C PHE A 14 22.19 3.08 -6.94
N LEU A 15 22.68 4.07 -6.19
CA LEU A 15 24.06 4.54 -6.19
C LEU A 15 24.60 4.41 -4.76
N ILE A 16 25.86 4.02 -4.61
CA ILE A 16 26.51 3.97 -3.30
C ILE A 16 27.26 5.28 -3.10
N ASN A 17 26.98 5.95 -1.97
CA ASN A 17 27.75 7.10 -1.54
C ASN A 17 28.92 6.62 -0.68
N VAL A 18 30.16 6.85 -1.15
CA VAL A 18 31.39 6.61 -0.38
C VAL A 18 32.06 7.96 -0.14
N ASN A 19 32.04 8.42 1.11
CA ASN A 19 32.68 9.67 1.53
C ASN A 19 32.23 10.93 0.76
N GLY A 20 30.98 10.99 0.33
CA GLY A 20 30.41 12.09 -0.45
C GLY A 20 30.39 11.85 -1.96
N ASP A 21 31.14 10.86 -2.45
CA ASP A 21 31.18 10.49 -3.86
C ASP A 21 30.17 9.38 -4.18
N LEU A 22 29.24 9.66 -5.10
CA LEU A 22 28.31 8.67 -5.62
C LEU A 22 29.00 7.80 -6.69
N ARG A 23 29.01 6.47 -6.48
CA ARG A 23 29.64 5.50 -7.38
C ARG A 23 28.77 4.26 -7.57
N GLY A 24 28.95 3.62 -8.73
CA GLY A 24 28.38 2.32 -9.05
C GLY A 24 26.86 2.33 -9.14
N LEU A 25 26.30 2.71 -10.31
CA LEU A 25 24.87 2.57 -10.56
C LEU A 25 24.54 1.08 -10.76
N PHE A 26 23.64 0.55 -9.94
CA PHE A 26 23.11 -0.80 -10.14
C PHE A 26 21.60 -0.84 -10.02
N LYS A 27 21.00 -1.77 -10.75
CA LYS A 27 19.55 -2.01 -10.71
C LYS A 27 19.20 -2.82 -9.47
N GLY A 28 18.19 -2.38 -8.73
CA GLY A 28 17.61 -3.16 -7.64
C GLY A 28 16.97 -4.43 -8.18
N ARG A 29 17.44 -5.60 -7.74
CA ARG A 29 16.79 -6.90 -8.06
C ARG A 29 15.84 -7.37 -6.97
N LYS A 30 16.11 -7.00 -5.72
CA LYS A 30 15.35 -7.37 -4.53
C LYS A 30 15.38 -6.22 -3.54
N GLY A 31 14.33 -6.11 -2.74
CA GLY A 31 14.16 -5.07 -1.73
C GLY A 31 13.32 -3.89 -2.20
N LEU A 32 12.87 -3.09 -1.24
CA LEU A 32 12.11 -1.87 -1.45
C LEU A 32 13.03 -0.65 -1.30
N ARG A 33 12.72 0.42 -2.03
CA ARG A 33 13.51 1.65 -2.00
C ARG A 33 13.33 2.36 -0.66
N GLN A 34 14.39 2.45 0.16
CA GLN A 34 14.35 3.24 1.39
C GLN A 34 14.11 4.72 1.05
N GLY A 35 13.25 5.38 1.81
CA GLY A 35 12.84 6.77 1.56
C GLY A 35 11.80 6.95 0.44
N ASP A 36 11.30 5.87 -0.17
CA ASP A 36 10.12 5.93 -1.03
C ASP A 36 8.84 5.95 -0.17
N PRO A 37 7.93 6.92 -0.36
CA PRO A 37 6.66 7.00 0.36
C PRO A 37 5.81 5.71 0.30
N LEU A 38 5.95 4.89 -0.74
CA LEU A 38 5.22 3.63 -0.89
C LEU A 38 5.85 2.45 -0.14
N SER A 39 7.16 2.49 0.12
CA SER A 39 7.89 1.37 0.72
C SER A 39 7.37 0.94 2.10
N PRO A 40 6.97 1.84 3.03
CA PRO A 40 6.41 1.42 4.32
C PRO A 40 5.10 0.62 4.18
N TYR A 41 4.25 1.01 3.24
CA TYR A 41 2.98 0.33 2.97
C TYR A 41 3.20 -1.04 2.35
N LEU A 42 4.08 -1.13 1.35
CA LEU A 42 4.42 -2.39 0.70
C LEU A 42 5.10 -3.36 1.66
N PHE A 43 5.97 -2.88 2.54
CA PHE A 43 6.59 -3.71 3.58
C PHE A 43 5.55 -4.27 4.55
N THR A 44 4.64 -3.41 5.03
CA THR A 44 3.57 -3.82 5.94
C THR A 44 2.63 -4.83 5.29
N LEU A 45 2.30 -4.64 4.01
CA LEU A 45 1.49 -5.59 3.24
C LEU A 45 2.18 -6.95 3.19
N VAL A 46 3.45 -7.02 2.77
CA VAL A 46 4.19 -8.30 2.68
C VAL A 46 4.38 -8.97 4.06
N MET A 47 4.53 -8.19 5.13
CA MET A 47 4.75 -8.73 6.47
C MET A 47 3.48 -9.24 7.17
N LYS A 48 2.33 -8.59 6.94
CA LYS A 48 1.10 -8.87 7.70
C LYS A 48 0.05 -9.64 6.92
N LEU A 49 0.13 -9.66 5.60
CA LEU A 49 -0.88 -10.29 4.76
C LEU A 49 -0.71 -11.82 4.81
N SER A 50 -1.66 -12.51 5.44
CA SER A 50 -1.75 -13.97 5.35
C SER A 50 -2.41 -14.40 4.04
N GLU A 51 -2.28 -15.68 3.66
CA GLU A 51 -3.00 -16.23 2.50
C GLU A 51 -4.52 -16.07 2.63
N GLY A 52 -5.06 -16.22 3.86
CA GLY A 52 -6.48 -16.02 4.14
C GLY A 52 -6.92 -14.57 3.95
N ASP A 53 -6.11 -13.61 4.41
CA ASP A 53 -6.38 -12.18 4.22
C ASP A 53 -6.30 -11.79 2.75
N ALA A 54 -5.31 -12.33 2.02
CA ALA A 54 -5.15 -12.12 0.60
C ALA A 54 -6.36 -12.63 -0.19
N ALA A 55 -6.83 -13.85 0.12
CA ALA A 55 -8.02 -14.43 -0.50
C ALA A 55 -9.28 -13.63 -0.18
N TYR A 56 -9.41 -13.13 1.04
CA TYR A 56 -10.51 -12.27 1.46
C TYR A 56 -10.52 -10.93 0.70
N MET A 57 -9.35 -10.34 0.41
CA MET A 57 -9.24 -9.06 -0.30
C MET A 57 -9.64 -9.14 -1.78
N ILE A 58 -9.54 -10.32 -2.41
CA ILE A 58 -9.87 -10.52 -3.83
C ILE A 58 -11.23 -11.20 -4.05
N ARG A 59 -11.97 -11.51 -2.98
CA ARG A 59 -13.28 -12.15 -3.10
C ARG A 59 -14.29 -11.20 -3.74
N ASP A 60 -15.28 -11.77 -4.40
CA ASP A 60 -16.41 -10.99 -4.89
C ASP A 60 -17.17 -10.35 -3.71
N ILE A 61 -17.34 -9.03 -3.78
CA ILE A 61 -18.02 -8.25 -2.76
C ILE A 61 -19.50 -8.12 -3.13
N SER A 62 -20.36 -8.68 -2.29
CA SER A 62 -21.81 -8.55 -2.42
C SER A 62 -22.34 -7.28 -1.74
N ASN A 63 -23.52 -6.83 -2.16
CA ASN A 63 -24.13 -5.59 -1.68
C ASN A 63 -24.44 -5.62 -0.16
N ASP A 64 -24.70 -6.79 0.41
CA ASP A 64 -24.92 -6.98 1.85
C ASP A 64 -23.65 -6.69 2.65
N VAL A 65 -22.47 -7.13 2.18
CA VAL A 65 -21.18 -6.81 2.82
C VAL A 65 -20.89 -5.32 2.75
N VAL A 66 -21.18 -4.67 1.61
CA VAL A 66 -21.01 -3.22 1.46
C VAL A 66 -21.89 -2.46 2.45
N LYS A 67 -23.15 -2.87 2.59
CA LYS A 67 -24.08 -2.27 3.56
C LYS A 67 -23.60 -2.49 4.98
N ALA A 68 -23.24 -3.71 5.36
CA ALA A 68 -22.73 -4.00 6.69
C ALA A 68 -21.49 -3.15 7.03
N ALA A 69 -20.51 -3.10 6.13
CA ALA A 69 -19.31 -2.29 6.31
C ALA A 69 -19.62 -0.78 6.41
N LEU A 70 -20.58 -0.27 5.64
CA LEU A 70 -21.00 1.14 5.70
C LEU A 70 -21.62 1.49 7.06
N PHE A 71 -22.37 0.56 7.66
CA PHE A 71 -22.97 0.75 8.98
C PHE A 71 -21.97 0.55 10.13
N ASP A 72 -20.90 -0.23 9.92
CA ASP A 72 -19.80 -0.46 10.88
C ASP A 72 -18.71 0.62 10.86
N ILE A 73 -18.66 1.47 9.84
CA ILE A 73 -17.85 2.69 9.85
C ILE A 73 -18.48 3.60 10.90
N ASP A 74 -18.02 3.53 12.14
CA ASP A 74 -18.51 4.32 13.27
C ASP A 74 -17.97 5.77 13.19
N SER A 75 -17.02 6.14 14.04
CA SER A 75 -16.40 7.48 14.14
C SER A 75 -15.68 8.00 12.88
N ASN A 76 -15.58 7.20 11.81
CA ASN A 76 -15.01 7.59 10.51
C ASN A 76 -16.08 7.99 9.48
N LYS A 77 -17.36 8.12 9.86
CA LYS A 77 -18.39 8.66 8.96
C LYS A 77 -18.02 10.09 8.57
N ALA A 78 -18.01 10.37 7.27
CA ALA A 78 -17.94 11.73 6.79
C ALA A 78 -19.18 12.49 7.28
N HIS A 79 -18.98 13.75 7.67
CA HIS A 79 -20.07 14.58 8.19
C HIS A 79 -21.17 14.73 7.14
N GLY A 80 -22.42 14.54 7.56
CA GLY A 80 -23.57 14.76 6.69
C GLY A 80 -23.62 16.21 6.20
N PRO A 81 -24.23 16.48 5.04
CA PRO A 81 -24.38 17.84 4.51
C PRO A 81 -25.18 18.77 5.43
N ASP A 82 -25.86 18.21 6.43
CA ASP A 82 -26.68 18.88 7.44
C ASP A 82 -25.93 19.20 8.75
N GLY A 83 -24.65 18.84 8.87
CA GLY A 83 -23.88 19.24 10.06
C GLY A 83 -24.11 18.37 11.29
N TYR A 84 -24.81 17.23 11.20
CA TYR A 84 -24.94 16.28 12.30
C TYR A 84 -24.17 14.98 12.02
N SER A 85 -23.37 14.55 13.01
CA SER A 85 -22.80 13.20 13.07
C SER A 85 -23.88 12.25 13.61
N SER A 86 -24.15 11.16 12.90
CA SER A 86 -24.95 10.03 13.41
C SER A 86 -24.21 9.25 14.48
#